data_AF-A0A850TH79-F1
#
_entry.id   AF-A0A850TH79-F1
#
_cell.length_a   1.000
_cell.length_b   1.000
_cell.length_c   1.000
_cell.angle_alpha   90.00
_cell.angle_beta   90.00
_cell.angle_gamma   90.00
#
_symmetry.space_group_name_H-M   'P 1'
#
loop_
_entity.id
_entity.type
_entity.pdbx_description
1 polymer ?
#
loop_
_entity_poly.entity_id
_entity_poly.type
_entity_poly.pdbx_seq_one_letter_code
_entity_poly.pdbx_strand_id
1 'polypeptide(L)'
;MPELIPNKKFVSDLESFKQQKTILKKIAKTLNFLESNPMHPGLRIERIMNDPGAWSARVDKKYRISFEPTLNPSTGAPDWTFPVKLLRVLDHDDLYKSPR
;
A
#
# COMPACT_ATOMS: atom_id res chain seq x y z
N MET A 1 -0.46 14.08 7.74
CA MET A 1 -1.23 13.14 6.92
C MET A 1 -0.50 13.04 5.60
N PRO A 2 -0.10 11.83 5.17
CA PRO A 2 0.89 11.69 4.14
C PRO A 2 0.28 11.94 2.76
N GLU A 3 0.99 12.68 1.93
CA GLU A 3 0.68 12.72 0.50
C GLU A 3 0.97 11.35 -0.12
N LEU A 4 0.06 10.86 -0.95
CA LEU A 4 0.22 9.58 -1.64
C LEU A 4 0.75 9.80 -3.06
N ILE A 5 1.97 9.34 -3.34
CA ILE A 5 2.63 9.53 -4.64
C ILE A 5 2.59 8.21 -5.43
N PRO A 6 1.71 8.05 -6.42
CA PRO A 6 1.65 6.83 -7.22
C PRO A 6 2.82 6.72 -8.20
N ASN A 7 3.35 5.50 -8.36
CA ASN A 7 4.30 5.20 -9.43
C ASN A 7 3.59 4.60 -10.67
N LYS A 8 4.33 4.45 -11.78
CA LYS A 8 3.80 3.90 -13.04
C LYS A 8 3.24 2.48 -12.90
N LYS A 9 3.86 1.62 -12.09
CA LYS A 9 3.42 0.23 -11.90
C LYS A 9 2.12 0.19 -11.09
N PHE A 10 1.98 1.00 -10.05
CA PHE A 10 0.76 1.17 -9.28
C PHE A 10 -0.41 1.60 -10.18
N VAL A 11 -0.20 2.62 -11.01
CA VAL A 11 -1.23 3.06 -11.98
C VAL A 11 -1.60 1.94 -12.95
N SER A 12 -0.61 1.18 -13.45
CA SER A 12 -0.88 0.03 -14.31
C SER A 12 -1.67 -1.07 -13.60
N ASP A 13 -1.40 -1.31 -12.31
CA ASP A 13 -2.17 -2.28 -11.53
C ASP A 13 -3.64 -1.81 -11.40
N LEU A 14 -3.89 -0.51 -11.19
CA LEU A 14 -5.26 0.04 -11.15
C LEU A 14 -6.02 -0.18 -12.46
N GLU A 15 -5.37 0.00 -13.60
CA GLU A 15 -5.99 -0.25 -14.92
C GLU A 15 -6.39 -1.73 -15.08
N SER A 16 -5.65 -2.67 -14.50
CA SER A 16 -6.03 -4.09 -14.50
C SER A 16 -7.33 -4.37 -13.74
N PHE A 17 -7.67 -3.52 -12.77
CA PHE A 17 -8.91 -3.59 -11.98
C PHE A 17 -10.07 -2.77 -12.57
N LYS A 18 -9.91 -2.13 -13.74
CA LYS A 18 -10.91 -1.23 -14.33
C LYS A 18 -12.32 -1.83 -14.46
N GLN A 19 -12.40 -3.13 -14.77
CA GLN A 19 -13.67 -3.85 -14.87
C GLN A 19 -14.21 -4.33 -13.51
N GLN A 20 -13.37 -4.34 -12.46
CA GLN A 20 -13.69 -4.82 -11.12
C GLN A 20 -14.04 -3.65 -10.19
N LYS A 21 -15.16 -2.97 -10.46
CA LYS A 21 -15.58 -1.74 -9.73
C LYS A 21 -15.61 -1.91 -8.20
N THR A 22 -15.98 -3.09 -7.71
CA THR A 22 -16.00 -3.40 -6.27
C THR A 22 -14.61 -3.34 -5.65
N ILE A 23 -13.59 -3.83 -6.35
CA ILE A 23 -12.20 -3.80 -5.88
C ILE A 23 -11.66 -2.37 -5.93
N LEU A 24 -11.92 -1.64 -7.02
CA LEU A 24 -11.54 -0.23 -7.10
C LEU A 24 -12.11 0.63 -5.96
N LYS A 25 -13.38 0.41 -5.57
CA LYS A 25 -13.97 1.10 -4.41
C LYS A 25 -13.25 0.78 -3.10
N LYS A 26 -12.83 -0.48 -2.91
CA LYS A 26 -12.05 -0.88 -1.72
C LYS A 26 -10.66 -0.26 -1.74
N ILE A 27 -9.99 -0.22 -2.89
CA ILE A 27 -8.70 0.45 -3.07
C ILE A 27 -8.83 1.93 -2.73
N ALA A 28 -9.81 2.62 -3.33
CA ALA A 28 -10.05 4.04 -3.06
C ALA A 28 -10.34 4.32 -1.58
N LYS A 29 -11.14 3.47 -0.92
CA LYS A 29 -11.37 3.55 0.53
C LYS A 29 -10.08 3.38 1.33
N THR A 30 -9.24 2.43 0.93
CA THR A 30 -7.96 2.16 1.59
C THR A 30 -7.00 3.34 1.42
N LEU A 31 -6.92 3.94 0.22
CA LEU A 31 -6.13 5.14 -0.05
C LEU A 31 -6.63 6.33 0.78
N ASN A 32 -7.95 6.56 0.81
CA ASN A 32 -8.53 7.63 1.62
C ASN A 32 -8.19 7.47 3.11
N PHE A 33 -8.23 6.24 3.64
CA PHE A 33 -7.77 5.98 5.00
C PHE A 33 -6.26 6.21 5.15
N LEU A 34 -5.44 5.75 4.22
CA LEU A 34 -3.99 5.94 4.30
C LEU A 34 -3.60 7.43 4.30
N GLU A 35 -4.31 8.24 3.52
CA GLU A 35 -4.12 9.69 3.45
C GLU A 35 -4.67 10.40 4.69
N SER A 36 -5.91 10.12 5.11
CA SER A 36 -6.58 10.87 6.19
C SER A 36 -6.30 10.35 7.61
N ASN A 37 -6.06 9.05 7.77
CA ASN A 37 -5.80 8.38 9.04
C ASN A 37 -5.01 7.07 8.84
N PRO A 38 -3.69 7.14 8.62
CA PRO A 38 -2.82 5.97 8.45
C PRO A 38 -2.82 4.99 9.63
N MET A 39 -3.25 5.43 10.82
CA MET A 39 -3.39 4.60 12.01
C MET A 39 -4.75 3.88 12.08
N HIS A 40 -5.59 4.01 11.06
CA HIS A 40 -6.91 3.40 11.03
C HIS A 40 -6.78 1.86 11.09
N PRO A 41 -7.46 1.18 12.04
CA PRO A 41 -7.26 -0.26 12.29
C PRO A 41 -7.63 -1.15 11.10
N GLY A 42 -8.47 -0.66 10.20
CA GLY A 42 -8.82 -1.34 8.96
C GLY A 42 -7.66 -1.48 7.95
N LEU A 43 -6.65 -0.61 8.04
CA LEU A 43 -5.49 -0.65 7.14
C LEU A 43 -4.57 -1.82 7.46
N ARG A 44 -4.52 -2.30 8.71
CA ARG A 44 -3.63 -3.38 9.18
C ARG A 44 -2.24 -3.26 8.56
N ILE A 45 -1.60 -2.12 8.80
CA ILE A 45 -0.32 -1.80 8.21
C ILE A 45 0.76 -2.72 8.76
N GLU A 46 1.49 -3.37 7.86
CA GLU A 46 2.52 -4.35 8.20
C GLU A 46 3.77 -4.12 7.35
N ARG A 47 4.95 -4.26 7.95
CA ARG A 47 6.23 -4.18 7.24
C ARG A 47 6.42 -5.44 6.38
N ILE A 48 6.86 -5.28 5.14
CA ILE A 48 7.08 -6.42 4.24
C ILE A 48 8.42 -7.07 4.61
N MET A 49 8.40 -8.36 4.96
CA MET A 49 9.63 -9.02 5.45
C MET A 49 10.72 -9.14 4.38
N ASN A 50 10.34 -9.31 3.11
CA ASN A 50 11.28 -9.48 2.00
C ASN A 50 11.86 -8.17 1.48
N ASP A 51 11.27 -7.03 1.85
CA ASP A 51 11.73 -5.69 1.48
C ASP A 51 11.61 -4.80 2.73
N PRO A 52 12.69 -4.67 3.52
CA PRO A 52 12.67 -3.90 4.76
C PRO A 52 12.27 -2.43 4.55
N GLY A 53 12.37 -1.91 3.34
CA GLY A 53 11.96 -0.54 3.04
C GLY A 53 10.45 -0.40 2.78
N ALA A 54 9.77 -1.48 2.44
CA ALA A 54 8.39 -1.46 2.00
C ALA A 54 7.40 -1.93 3.09
N TRP A 55 6.20 -1.38 2.99
CA TRP A 55 5.07 -1.62 3.87
C TRP A 55 3.85 -2.03 3.05
N SER A 56 2.89 -2.65 3.73
CA SER A 56 1.65 -3.09 3.11
C SER A 56 0.44 -2.56 3.88
N ALA A 57 -0.60 -2.17 3.15
CA ALA A 57 -1.91 -1.85 3.68
C ALA A 57 -2.97 -2.79 3.10
N ARG A 58 -3.89 -3.24 3.96
CA ARG A 58 -4.94 -4.19 3.62
C ARG A 58 -6.09 -3.54 2.87
N VAL A 59 -6.33 -4.02 1.65
CA VAL A 59 -7.52 -3.68 0.85
C VAL A 59 -8.66 -4.63 1.18
N ASP A 60 -8.41 -5.93 1.13
CA ASP A 60 -9.36 -6.96 1.57
C ASP A 60 -8.65 -8.26 1.99
N LYS A 61 -9.30 -9.43 1.86
CA LYS A 61 -8.65 -10.71 2.18
C LYS A 61 -7.52 -11.01 1.20
N LYS A 62 -7.73 -10.75 -0.10
CA LYS A 62 -6.83 -11.12 -1.18
C LYS A 62 -5.79 -10.04 -1.45
N TYR A 63 -6.22 -8.78 -1.58
CA TYR A 63 -5.37 -7.71 -2.10
C TYR A 63 -4.73 -6.84 -1.00
N ARG A 64 -3.55 -6.30 -1.32
CA ARG A 64 -2.77 -5.35 -0.53
C ARG A 64 -2.24 -4.23 -1.43
N ILE A 65 -2.12 -3.04 -0.87
CA ILE A 65 -1.35 -1.93 -1.45
C ILE A 65 0.03 -1.97 -0.82
N SER A 66 1.09 -2.06 -1.61
CA SER A 66 2.45 -1.86 -1.12
C SER A 66 2.86 -0.40 -1.29
N PHE A 67 3.61 0.12 -0.33
CA PHE A 67 4.09 1.49 -0.33
C PHE A 67 5.42 1.62 0.41
N GLU A 68 6.14 2.71 0.14
CA GLU A 68 7.40 3.05 0.80
C GLU A 68 7.30 4.47 1.37
N PRO A 69 7.49 4.68 2.68
CA PRO A 69 7.64 6.00 3.27
C PRO A 69 8.90 6.70 2.73
N THR A 70 8.80 7.98 2.36
CA THR A 70 9.97 8.74 1.87
C THR A 70 11.04 8.91 2.93
N LEU A 71 10.64 9.06 4.20
CA LEU A 71 11.53 8.92 5.35
C LEU A 71 11.36 7.52 5.91
N ASN A 72 12.35 6.66 5.70
CA ASN A 72 12.27 5.25 6.06
C ASN A 72 12.99 5.01 7.39
N PRO A 73 12.28 4.89 8.52
CA PRO A 73 12.94 4.61 9.77
C PRO A 73 13.46 3.16 9.76
N SER A 74 14.71 2.98 10.19
CA SER A 74 15.33 1.67 10.36
C SER A 74 14.52 0.78 11.33
N THR A 75 13.83 1.38 12.30
CA THR A 75 12.97 0.69 13.27
C THR A 75 11.71 1.51 13.58
N GLY A 76 10.62 0.84 13.94
CA GLY A 76 9.36 1.50 14.34
C GLY A 76 8.38 1.75 13.20
N ALA A 77 7.36 2.56 13.48
CA ALA A 77 6.32 2.93 12.52
C ALA A 77 6.82 4.05 11.59
N PRO A 78 6.30 4.14 10.35
CA PRO A 78 6.58 5.25 9.45
C PRO A 78 6.18 6.59 10.05
N ASP A 79 6.93 7.64 9.70
CA ASP A 79 6.47 9.01 9.94
C ASP A 79 5.44 9.40 8.87
N TRP A 80 4.17 9.43 9.30
CA TRP A 80 3.02 9.75 8.46
C TRP A 80 2.86 11.24 8.14
N THR A 81 3.79 12.09 8.56
CA THR A 81 3.86 13.49 8.12
C THR A 81 4.55 13.64 6.78
N PHE A 82 5.34 12.64 6.37
CA PHE A 82 6.04 12.63 5.10
C PHE A 82 5.25 11.90 4.00
N PRO A 83 5.48 12.24 2.72
CA PRO A 83 4.86 11.53 1.61
C PRO A 83 5.20 10.04 1.59
N VAL A 84 4.29 9.23 1.07
CA VAL A 84 4.49 7.79 0.84
C VAL A 84 4.40 7.51 -0.65
N LYS A 85 5.32 6.70 -1.17
CA LYS A 85 5.32 6.25 -2.56
C LYS A 85 4.48 4.98 -2.67
N LEU A 86 3.41 5.01 -3.47
CA LEU A 86 2.62 3.82 -3.75
C LEU A 86 3.35 2.96 -4.78
N LEU A 87 3.61 1.71 -4.42
CA LEU A 87 4.45 0.80 -5.19
C LEU A 87 3.64 -0.08 -6.14
N ARG A 88 2.74 -0.91 -5.59
CA ARG A 88 1.92 -1.89 -6.32
C ARG A 88 0.58 -2.16 -5.64
N VAL A 89 -0.36 -2.73 -6.38
CA VAL A 89 -1.52 -3.46 -5.81
C VAL A 89 -1.37 -4.93 -6.17
N LEU A 90 -1.12 -5.77 -5.16
CA LEU A 90 -0.84 -7.21 -5.36
C LEU A 90 -1.77 -8.06 -4.50
N ASP A 91 -1.88 -9.34 -4.83
CA ASP A 91 -2.41 -10.28 -3.86
C ASP A 91 -1.38 -10.56 -2.75
N HIS A 92 -1.84 -11.17 -1.67
CA HIS A 92 -0.99 -11.49 -0.52
C HIS A 92 0.21 -12.36 -0.93
N ASP A 93 0.00 -13.37 -1.75
CA ASP A 93 1.06 -14.34 -2.05
C ASP A 93 2.11 -13.74 -2.98
N ASP A 94 1.70 -12.98 -3.99
CA ASP A 94 2.58 -12.23 -4.89
C ASP A 94 3.37 -11.15 -4.17
N LEU A 95 2.81 -10.54 -3.12
CA LEU A 95 3.51 -9.55 -2.30
C LEU A 95 4.70 -10.15 -1.54
N TYR A 96 4.59 -11.41 -1.09
CA TYR A 96 5.62 -12.10 -0.30
C TYR A 96 6.39 -13.16 -1.07
N LYS A 97 6.21 -13.28 -2.40
CA LYS A 97 7.11 -14.06 -3.23
C LYS A 97 8.47 -13.37 -3.25
N SER A 98 9.49 -14.02 -2.72
CA SER A 98 10.87 -13.58 -2.92
C SER A 98 11.16 -13.55 -4.43
N PRO A 99 11.79 -12.48 -4.96
CA PRO A 99 12.29 -12.54 -6.31
C PRO A 99 13.24 -13.75 -6.42
N ARG A 100 12.95 -14.64 -7.37
CA ARG A 100 13.88 -15.74 -7.72
C ARG A 100 15.10 -15.19 -8.44
#